data_AF-A0A645HKH2-F1
#
_entry.id   AF-A0A645HKH2-F1
#
_cell.length_a   1.000
_cell.length_b   1.000
_cell.length_c   1.000
_cell.angle_alpha   90.00
_cell.angle_beta   90.00
_cell.angle_gamma   90.00
#
_symmetry.space_group_name_H-M   'P 1'
#
loop_
_entity.id
_entity.type
_entity.pdbx_description
1 polymer ?
#
loop_
_entity_poly.entity_id
_entity_poly.type
_entity_poly.pdbx_seq_one_letter_code
_entity_poly.pdbx_strand_id
1 'polypeptide(L)'
;MKDGIAKINRACMTSDVVVYLCPVVFGQFSANMKSAIDRWLPNMLPFFLTRKDGSTMHPPRYESYAKQIMIGYAESLSEDDAQLFVDITQKHRSSVTTLIDRGNDAELADVLRTISLERVGGSL
;
A
#
# COMPACT_ATOMS: atom_id res chain seq x y z
N MET A 1 15.47 -18.02 14.61
CA MET A 1 15.29 -16.55 14.68
C MET A 1 13.90 -16.22 14.17
N LYS A 2 13.14 -15.31 14.80
CA LYS A 2 11.83 -14.87 14.29
C LYS A 2 12.05 -13.80 13.22
N ASP A 3 11.29 -13.84 12.13
CA ASP A 3 11.43 -12.96 10.95
C ASP A 3 10.98 -11.49 11.17
N GLY A 4 10.61 -11.13 12.40
CA GLY A 4 10.27 -9.76 12.80
C GLY A 4 8.87 -9.29 12.39
N ILE A 5 8.11 -10.08 11.61
CA ILE A 5 6.85 -9.59 11.04
C ILE A 5 5.80 -9.21 12.09
N ALA A 6 5.76 -9.92 13.22
CA ALA A 6 4.81 -9.60 14.29
C ALA A 6 5.01 -8.16 14.83
N LYS A 7 6.25 -7.67 14.86
CA LYS A 7 6.58 -6.30 15.27
C LYS A 7 6.19 -5.30 14.18
N ILE A 8 6.48 -5.63 12.91
CA ILE A 8 6.12 -4.80 11.75
C ILE A 8 4.60 -4.63 11.67
N ASN A 9 3.84 -5.74 11.70
CA ASN A 9 2.38 -5.70 11.66
C ASN A 9 1.78 -4.89 12.80
N ARG A 10 2.31 -5.06 14.02
CA ARG A 10 1.87 -4.25 15.17
C ARG A 10 2.10 -2.77 14.89
N ALA A 11 3.30 -2.38 14.48
CA ALA A 11 3.63 -0.99 14.16
C ALA A 11 2.69 -0.44 13.06
N CYS A 12 2.51 -1.18 11.95
CA CYS A 12 1.61 -0.77 10.88
C CYS A 12 0.16 -0.55 11.36
N MET A 13 -0.35 -1.42 12.23
CA MET A 13 -1.73 -1.32 12.70
C MET A 13 -1.95 -0.19 13.73
N THR A 14 -0.92 0.16 14.49
CA THR A 14 -0.98 1.22 15.52
C THR A 14 -0.58 2.60 15.04
N SER A 15 0.02 2.72 13.85
CA SER A 15 0.34 4.01 13.24
C SER A 15 -0.90 4.70 12.65
N ASP A 16 -0.83 6.02 12.47
CA ASP A 16 -1.82 6.75 11.69
C ASP A 16 -1.58 6.61 10.18
N VAL A 17 -0.31 6.56 9.79
CA VAL A 17 0.14 6.44 8.40
C VAL A 17 1.29 5.42 8.32
N VAL A 18 1.30 4.63 7.24
CA VAL A 18 2.41 3.75 6.86
C VAL A 18 2.86 4.13 5.46
N VAL A 19 4.13 4.51 5.34
CA VAL A 19 4.77 4.82 4.05
C VAL A 19 5.62 3.62 3.63
N TYR A 20 5.33 3.08 2.45
CA TYR A 20 6.10 2.02 1.82
C TYR A 20 6.95 2.61 0.70
N LEU A 21 8.27 2.47 0.82
CA LEU A 21 9.20 2.76 -0.26
C LEU A 21 9.53 1.45 -1.00
N CYS A 22 9.13 1.35 -2.25
CA CYS A 22 9.08 0.09 -2.99
C CYS A 22 9.85 0.20 -4.31
N PRO A 23 10.87 -0.64 -4.55
CA PRO A 23 11.39 -0.81 -5.89
C PRO A 23 10.29 -1.34 -6.81
N VAL A 24 10.08 -0.68 -7.96
CA VAL A 24 9.18 -1.15 -9.00
C VAL A 24 9.91 -2.18 -9.86
N VAL A 25 9.34 -3.38 -9.93
CA VAL A 25 9.88 -4.53 -10.67
C VAL A 25 8.76 -5.09 -11.53
N PHE A 26 8.89 -5.02 -12.86
CA PHE A 26 7.86 -5.43 -13.84
C PHE A 26 6.50 -4.77 -13.56
N GLY A 27 6.51 -3.45 -13.34
CA GLY A 27 5.32 -2.67 -12.99
C GLY A 27 4.62 -3.07 -11.68
N GLN A 28 5.32 -3.74 -10.76
CA GLN A 28 4.79 -4.20 -9.47
C GLN A 28 5.77 -4.03 -8.31
N PHE A 29 5.32 -4.33 -7.08
CA PHE A 29 6.20 -4.41 -5.91
C PHE A 29 7.28 -5.48 -6.11
N SER A 30 8.47 -5.24 -5.58
CA SER A 30 9.46 -6.29 -5.42
C SER A 30 8.93 -7.46 -4.56
N ALA A 31 9.46 -8.67 -4.79
CA ALA A 31 9.04 -9.87 -4.07
C ALA A 31 9.20 -9.75 -2.55
N ASN A 32 10.24 -9.05 -2.09
CA ASN A 32 10.48 -8.81 -0.67
C ASN A 32 9.40 -7.92 -0.05
N MET A 33 8.98 -6.87 -0.77
CA MET A 33 7.87 -6.02 -0.32
C MET A 33 6.56 -6.81 -0.26
N LYS A 34 6.26 -7.60 -1.29
CA LYS A 34 5.06 -8.46 -1.32
C LYS A 34 5.01 -9.43 -0.14
N SER A 35 6.16 -10.03 0.20
CA SER A 35 6.30 -10.94 1.35
C SER A 35 5.91 -10.27 2.68
N ALA A 36 6.30 -9.01 2.90
CA ALA A 36 5.92 -8.26 4.09
C ALA A 36 4.45 -7.83 4.07
N ILE A 37 3.98 -7.28 2.94
CA ILE A 37 2.62 -6.75 2.80
C ILE A 37 1.56 -7.85 2.93
N ASP A 38 1.80 -9.04 2.34
CA ASP A 38 0.83 -10.15 2.40
C ASP A 38 0.60 -10.66 3.82
N ARG A 39 1.61 -10.55 4.68
CA ARG A 39 1.47 -10.94 6.09
C ARG A 39 0.58 -9.98 6.88
N TRP A 40 0.05 -8.93 6.26
CA TRP A 40 -0.98 -8.07 6.83
C TRP A 40 -2.39 -8.69 6.74
N LEU A 41 -2.61 -9.70 5.90
CA LEU A 41 -3.90 -10.36 5.67
C LEU A 41 -4.68 -10.76 6.95
N PRO A 42 -4.03 -11.21 8.05
CA PRO A 42 -4.74 -11.51 9.30
C PRO A 42 -5.51 -10.32 9.91
N ASN A 43 -5.18 -9.09 9.51
CA ASN A 43 -5.88 -7.86 9.94
C ASN A 43 -7.19 -7.61 9.18
N MET A 44 -7.58 -8.54 8.30
CA MET A 44 -8.88 -8.57 7.61
C MET A 44 -9.71 -9.76 8.10
N LEU A 45 -11.02 -9.75 7.82
CA LEU A 45 -11.87 -10.88 8.18
C LEU A 45 -11.65 -12.08 7.23
N PRO A 46 -11.66 -13.34 7.74
CA PRO A 46 -11.23 -14.51 6.99
C PRO A 46 -12.33 -15.10 6.09
N PHE A 47 -13.12 -14.24 5.44
CA PHE A 47 -14.12 -14.61 4.45
C PHE A 47 -14.17 -13.57 3.34
N PHE A 48 -14.87 -13.89 2.25
CA PHE A 48 -14.98 -13.00 1.09
C PHE A 48 -16.37 -12.37 0.99
N LEU A 49 -16.41 -11.12 0.54
CA LEU A 49 -17.58 -10.45 0.00
C LEU A 49 -17.39 -10.25 -1.50
N THR A 50 -18.49 -10.29 -2.24
CA THR A 50 -18.50 -9.96 -3.67
C THR A 50 -18.78 -8.47 -3.84
N ARG A 51 -17.89 -7.78 -4.57
CA ARG A 51 -18.05 -6.38 -4.96
C ARG A 51 -19.06 -6.24 -6.10
N LYS A 52 -19.49 -4.99 -6.36
CA LYS A 52 -20.43 -4.66 -7.46
C LYS A 52 -19.90 -5.04 -8.84
N ASP A 53 -18.57 -5.07 -9.03
CA ASP A 53 -17.91 -5.46 -10.27
C ASP A 53 -17.72 -6.99 -10.43
N GLY A 54 -18.23 -7.78 -9.48
CA GLY A 54 -18.09 -9.24 -9.46
C GLY A 54 -16.76 -9.75 -8.85
N SER A 55 -15.82 -8.87 -8.50
CA SER A 55 -14.59 -9.27 -7.81
C SER A 55 -14.84 -9.63 -6.35
N THR A 56 -13.93 -10.39 -5.73
CA THR A 56 -14.02 -10.74 -4.30
C THR A 56 -13.02 -9.96 -3.45
N MET A 57 -13.36 -9.76 -2.18
CA MET A 57 -12.48 -9.13 -1.21
C MET A 57 -12.72 -9.57 0.22
N HIS A 58 -11.69 -9.48 1.05
CA HIS A 58 -11.89 -9.58 2.49
C HIS A 58 -12.51 -8.28 3.02
N PRO A 59 -13.57 -8.35 3.85
CA PRO A 59 -14.05 -7.18 4.55
C PRO A 59 -13.06 -6.71 5.63
N PRO A 60 -13.10 -5.41 5.96
CA PRO A 60 -12.34 -4.88 7.08
C PRO A 60 -12.72 -5.58 8.40
N ARG A 61 -11.72 -5.84 9.23
CA ARG A 61 -11.85 -6.34 10.60
C ARG A 61 -12.01 -5.23 11.63
N TYR A 62 -11.40 -4.06 11.39
CA TYR A 62 -11.37 -2.93 12.31
C TYR A 62 -12.03 -1.70 11.67
N GLU A 63 -12.52 -0.79 12.51
CA GLU A 63 -13.20 0.44 12.07
C GLU A 63 -12.29 1.39 11.28
N SER A 64 -10.99 1.40 11.59
CA SER A 64 -10.00 2.22 10.89
C SER A 64 -8.65 1.54 10.77
N TYR A 65 -7.91 1.94 9.76
CA TYR A 65 -6.57 1.46 9.44
C TYR A 65 -5.62 2.63 9.22
N ALA A 66 -4.33 2.37 9.38
CA ALA A 66 -3.32 3.34 8.98
C ALA A 66 -3.49 3.65 7.49
N LYS A 67 -3.42 4.94 7.13
CA LYS A 67 -3.37 5.33 5.72
C LYS A 67 -2.10 4.77 5.09
N GLN A 68 -2.24 4.15 3.92
CA GLN A 68 -1.12 3.58 3.21
C GLN A 68 -0.69 4.54 2.11
N ILE A 69 0.59 4.91 2.12
CA ILE A 69 1.23 5.66 1.04
C ILE A 69 2.27 4.73 0.42
N MET A 70 2.14 4.41 -0.86
CA MET A 70 3.07 3.56 -1.59
C MET A 70 3.86 4.40 -2.59
N ILE A 71 5.16 4.47 -2.39
CA ILE A 71 6.09 5.23 -3.22
C ILE A 71 6.89 4.23 -4.05
N GLY A 72 6.62 4.15 -5.34
CA GLY A 72 7.35 3.33 -6.29
C GLY A 72 8.60 4.06 -6.80
N TYR A 73 9.74 3.39 -6.85
CA TYR A 73 10.97 3.96 -7.42
C TYR A 73 11.70 2.93 -8.30
N ALA A 74 12.43 3.39 -9.31
CA ALA A 74 13.45 2.62 -10.02
C ALA A 74 14.41 3.59 -10.74
N GLU A 75 15.65 3.16 -11.01
CA GLU A 75 16.64 4.00 -11.72
C GLU A 75 16.18 4.38 -13.14
N SER A 76 15.55 3.44 -13.85
CA SER A 76 15.03 3.63 -15.21
C SER A 76 13.59 3.13 -15.27
N LEU A 77 12.67 3.89 -14.67
CA LEU A 77 11.25 3.53 -14.67
C LEU A 77 10.56 4.06 -15.93
N SER A 78 10.06 3.15 -16.78
CA SER A 78 9.22 3.53 -17.91
C SER A 78 7.87 4.05 -17.43
N GLU A 79 7.23 4.90 -18.23
CA GLU A 79 5.88 5.39 -17.92
C GLU A 79 4.85 4.25 -17.86
N ASP A 80 5.00 3.23 -18.71
CA ASP A 80 4.12 2.07 -18.70
C ASP A 80 4.23 1.27 -17.39
N ASP A 81 5.45 1.01 -16.89
CA ASP A 81 5.64 0.32 -15.62
C ASP A 81 5.20 1.16 -14.43
N ALA A 82 5.42 2.48 -14.48
CA ALA A 82 4.93 3.41 -13.46
C ALA A 82 3.40 3.40 -13.39
N GLN A 83 2.73 3.48 -14.55
CA GLN A 83 1.28 3.44 -14.62
C GLN A 83 0.73 2.08 -14.18
N LEU A 84 1.36 0.98 -14.60
CA LEU A 84 0.97 -0.36 -14.18
C LEU A 84 1.08 -0.55 -12.66
N PHE A 85 2.11 0.01 -12.04
CA PHE A 85 2.27 0.02 -10.58
C PHE A 85 1.12 0.75 -9.89
N VAL A 86 0.74 1.92 -10.41
CA VAL A 86 -0.39 2.72 -9.89
C VAL A 86 -1.70 1.95 -10.02
N ASP A 87 -2.02 1.47 -11.21
CA ASP A 87 -3.29 0.83 -11.55
C ASP A 87 -3.54 -0.42 -10.70
N ILE A 88 -2.56 -1.32 -10.62
CA ILE A 88 -2.71 -2.56 -9.87
C ILE A 88 -2.76 -2.29 -8.36
N THR A 89 -1.97 -1.32 -7.86
CA THR A 89 -1.97 -0.97 -6.44
C THR A 89 -3.35 -0.46 -6.01
N GLN A 90 -3.92 0.46 -6.78
CA GLN A 90 -5.25 1.04 -6.52
C GLN A 90 -6.38 0.04 -6.73
N LYS A 91 -6.27 -0.87 -7.71
CA LYS A 91 -7.26 -1.93 -7.94
C LYS A 91 -7.42 -2.87 -6.75
N HIS A 92 -6.33 -3.20 -6.07
CA HIS A 92 -6.34 -4.20 -5.00
C HIS A 92 -6.40 -3.63 -3.58
N ARG A 93 -6.19 -2.33 -3.41
CA ARG A 93 -6.18 -1.68 -2.10
C ARG A 93 -7.10 -0.47 -2.11
N SER A 94 -8.15 -0.53 -1.29
CA SER A 94 -8.97 0.65 -1.03
C SER A 94 -8.17 1.67 -0.21
N SER A 95 -8.41 2.96 -0.48
CA SER A 95 -7.85 4.06 0.32
C SER A 95 -6.31 4.14 0.38
N VAL A 96 -5.61 3.58 -0.60
CA VAL A 96 -4.15 3.73 -0.78
C VAL A 96 -3.84 4.99 -1.57
N THR A 97 -2.80 5.73 -1.17
CA THR A 97 -2.19 6.76 -2.00
C THR A 97 -0.96 6.18 -2.69
N THR A 98 -0.89 6.30 -4.02
CA THR A 98 0.25 5.81 -4.79
C THR A 98 1.01 7.01 -5.37
N LEU A 99 2.33 7.01 -5.19
CA LEU A 99 3.25 8.01 -5.71
C LEU A 99 4.39 7.31 -6.47
N ILE A 100 4.99 8.03 -7.40
CA ILE A 100 6.21 7.58 -8.10
C ILE A 100 7.31 8.56 -7.78
N ASP A 101 8.41 8.05 -7.22
CA ASP A 101 9.63 8.80 -7.02
C ASP A 101 10.42 8.87 -8.34
N ARG A 102 10.69 10.10 -8.79
CA ARG A 102 11.44 10.41 -10.01
C ARG A 102 12.81 11.04 -9.69
N GLY A 103 13.28 10.92 -8.45
CA GLY A 103 14.54 11.50 -7.99
C GLY A 103 14.49 13.00 -7.71
N ASN A 104 13.28 13.56 -7.54
CA ASN A 104 13.05 14.95 -7.18
C ASN A 104 12.44 15.05 -5.78
N ASP A 105 13.30 15.10 -4.76
CA ASP A 105 12.90 15.10 -3.36
C ASP A 105 11.98 16.28 -2.99
N ALA A 106 12.20 17.46 -3.61
CA ALA A 106 11.41 18.65 -3.33
C ALA A 106 9.96 18.47 -3.78
N GLU A 107 9.77 17.96 -5.00
CA GLU A 107 8.46 17.66 -5.57
C GLU A 107 7.74 16.56 -4.77
N LEU A 108 8.44 15.46 -4.44
CA LEU A 108 7.86 14.40 -3.63
C LEU A 108 7.44 14.91 -2.24
N ALA A 109 8.27 15.74 -1.60
CA ALA A 109 7.95 16.35 -0.32
C ALA A 109 6.75 17.29 -0.41
N ASP A 110 6.64 18.09 -1.48
CA ASP A 110 5.49 18.97 -1.69
C ASP A 110 4.20 18.17 -1.88
N VAL A 111 4.23 17.09 -2.67
CA VAL A 111 3.08 16.20 -2.81
C VAL A 111 2.71 15.57 -1.46
N LEU A 112 3.67 15.09 -0.68
CA LEU A 112 3.42 14.53 0.65
C LEU A 112 2.75 15.52 1.60
N ARG A 113 3.09 16.82 1.53
CA ARG A 113 2.46 17.88 2.34
C ARG A 113 0.98 18.11 1.99
N THR A 114 0.56 17.76 0.78
CA THR A 114 -0.85 17.88 0.36
C THR A 114 -1.74 16.73 0.83
N ILE A 115 -1.14 15.62 1.30
CA ILE A 115 -1.86 14.42 1.69
C ILE A 115 -2.27 14.53 3.17
N SER A 116 -3.56 14.34 3.48
CA SER A 116 -3.99 14.21 4.89
C SER A 116 -3.33 12.98 5.53
N LEU A 117 -2.58 13.17 6.62
CA LEU A 117 -1.81 12.15 7.32
C LEU A 117 -2.57 11.63 8.55
N GLU A 118 -3.74 11.03 8.31
CA GLU A 118 -4.61 10.48 9.34
C GLU A 118 -5.08 9.07 8.98
N ARG A 119 -5.57 8.33 9.97
CA ARG A 119 -6.16 6.99 9.74
C ARG A 119 -7.36 7.10 8.80
N VAL A 120 -7.52 6.07 7.98
CA VAL A 120 -8.67 5.94 7.07
C VAL A 120 -9.65 4.91 7.62
N GLY A 121 -10.94 5.14 7.41
CA GLY A 121 -11.97 4.15 7.78
C GLY A 121 -11.73 2.81 7.07
N GLY A 122 -12.22 1.72 7.66
CA GLY A 122 -12.30 0.42 7.02
C GLY A 122 -13.28 0.47 5.85
N SER A 123 -12.86 1.01 4.71
CA SER A 123 -13.65 1.06 3.49
C SER A 123 -13.57 -0.29 2.76
N LEU A 124 -14.73 -0.80 2.36
CA LEU A 124 -14.86 -1.80 1.28
C LEU A 124 -14.45 -1.18 -0.05
#